data_AF-A0A953NCA0-F1
#
_entry.id   AF-A0A953NCA0-F1
#
_cell.length_a   1.000
_cell.length_b   1.000
_cell.length_c   1.000
_cell.angle_alpha   90.00
_cell.angle_beta   90.00
_cell.angle_gamma   90.00
#
_symmetry.space_group_name_H-M   'P 1'
#
loop_
_entity.id
_entity.type
_entity.pdbx_description
1 polymer ?
#
loop_
_entity_poly.entity_id
_entity_poly.type
_entity_poly.pdbx_seq_one_letter_code
_entity_poly.pdbx_strand_id
1 'polypeptide(L)'
;MKKLAAVGGLLIALTGCSSAVKFESNPQGATVTCNGCRGWGDTDNVTPMGVTPFEFVVKDRAGWFSEYVFTANKEGFKPATVKVTEKTIPDGTSFEFFPKTINFELQK
;
A
#
# COMPACT_ATOMS: atom_id res chain seq x y z
N MET A 1 -42.52 -4.12 -35.26
CA MET A 1 -41.78 -4.82 -34.19
C MET A 1 -40.31 -4.90 -34.58
N LYS A 2 -39.44 -4.07 -33.98
CA LYS A 2 -37.97 -4.10 -34.19
C LYS A 2 -37.32 -4.46 -32.85
N LYS A 3 -36.59 -5.57 -32.80
CA LYS A 3 -35.91 -6.06 -31.59
C LYS A 3 -34.63 -5.25 -31.39
N LEU A 4 -34.49 -4.57 -30.24
CA LEU A 4 -33.22 -4.04 -29.78
C LEU A 4 -32.41 -5.20 -29.17
N ALA A 5 -31.20 -5.43 -29.68
CA ALA A 5 -30.19 -6.23 -29.02
C ALA A 5 -29.29 -5.28 -28.23
N ALA A 6 -29.47 -5.23 -26.92
CA ALA A 6 -28.54 -4.58 -26.01
C ALA A 6 -27.33 -5.52 -25.81
N VAL A 7 -26.18 -5.16 -26.38
CA VAL A 7 -24.91 -5.81 -26.06
C VAL A 7 -24.38 -5.16 -24.78
N GLY A 8 -24.81 -5.70 -23.64
CA GLY A 8 -24.26 -5.39 -22.34
C GLY A 8 -22.87 -5.99 -22.20
N GLY A 9 -21.84 -5.20 -22.54
CA GLY A 9 -20.45 -5.52 -22.22
C GLY A 9 -20.24 -5.44 -20.70
N LEU A 10 -20.06 -6.60 -20.09
CA LEU A 10 -19.75 -6.78 -18.68
C LEU A 10 -18.41 -6.09 -18.35
N LEU A 11 -18.47 -4.93 -17.70
CA LEU A 11 -17.30 -4.31 -17.06
C LEU A 11 -16.90 -5.22 -15.88
N ILE A 12 -15.84 -6.00 -16.06
CA ILE A 12 -15.17 -6.69 -14.96
C ILE A 12 -14.49 -5.60 -14.14
N ALA A 13 -15.19 -5.10 -13.12
CA ALA A 13 -14.58 -4.29 -12.08
C ALA A 13 -13.65 -5.23 -11.31
N LEU A 14 -12.34 -5.16 -11.58
CA LEU A 14 -11.32 -5.69 -10.70
C LEU A 14 -11.44 -4.93 -9.38
N THR A 15 -12.24 -5.47 -8.46
CA THR A 15 -12.29 -5.01 -7.07
C THR A 15 -10.96 -5.37 -6.44
N GLY A 16 -9.93 -4.55 -6.69
CA GLY A 16 -8.69 -4.63 -5.94
C GLY A 16 -9.05 -4.44 -4.47
N CYS A 17 -8.70 -5.43 -3.65
CA CYS A 17 -8.76 -5.28 -2.21
C CYS A 17 -7.99 -4.00 -1.82
N SER A 18 -8.53 -3.21 -0.91
CA SER A 18 -7.87 -1.99 -0.44
C SER A 18 -7.89 -1.98 1.07
N SER A 19 -6.72 -1.77 1.67
CA SER A 19 -6.53 -1.77 3.12
C SER A 19 -6.22 -0.35 3.58
N ALA A 20 -7.02 0.17 4.51
CA ALA A 20 -6.71 1.42 5.19
C ALA A 20 -5.68 1.15 6.30
N VAL A 21 -4.58 1.90 6.26
CA VAL A 21 -3.42 1.72 7.14
C VAL A 21 -3.09 3.04 7.81
N LYS A 22 -3.00 3.01 9.13
CA LYS A 22 -2.55 4.15 9.93
C LYS A 22 -1.03 4.14 10.04
N PHE A 23 -0.39 5.28 9.82
CA PHE A 23 1.04 5.46 9.98
C PHE A 23 1.30 6.41 11.14
N GLU A 24 2.06 5.95 12.13
CA GLU A 24 2.43 6.72 13.31
C GLU A 24 3.95 6.68 13.52
N SER A 25 4.50 7.68 14.20
CA SER A 25 5.89 7.66 14.62
C SER A 25 6.07 8.25 16.01
N ASN A 26 7.16 7.84 16.65
CA ASN A 26 7.61 8.36 17.92
C ASN A 26 9.09 8.80 17.81
N PRO A 27 9.39 10.11 17.90
CA PRO A 27 8.44 11.22 18.02
C PRO A 27 7.70 11.54 16.72
N GLN A 28 6.45 12.01 16.82
CA GLN A 28 5.57 12.36 15.69
C GLN A 28 6.18 13.39 14.72
N GLY A 29 5.66 13.47 13.50
CA GLY A 29 6.11 14.43 12.49
C GLY A 29 7.22 13.90 11.58
N ALA A 30 7.41 12.59 11.53
CA ALA A 30 8.31 11.95 10.57
C ALA A 30 7.68 11.91 9.17
N THR A 31 8.47 12.21 8.15
CA THR A 31 8.09 12.04 6.74
C THR A 31 8.24 10.58 6.34
N VAL A 32 7.20 9.99 5.77
CA VAL A 32 7.17 8.59 5.35
C VAL A 32 7.26 8.50 3.84
N THR A 33 8.16 7.65 3.36
CA THR A 33 8.25 7.22 1.96
C THR A 33 7.99 5.73 1.85
N CYS A 34 7.51 5.29 0.69
CA CYS A 34 7.30 3.87 0.40
C CYS A 34 8.03 3.48 -0.89
N ASN A 35 8.87 2.45 -0.83
CA ASN A 35 9.30 1.73 -2.01
C ASN A 35 8.34 0.55 -2.26
N GLY A 36 7.94 0.35 -3.51
CA GLY A 36 6.96 -0.68 -3.90
C GLY A 36 5.49 -0.24 -3.81
N CYS A 37 5.20 1.05 -3.55
CA CYS A 37 3.82 1.56 -3.51
C CYS A 37 3.26 2.05 -4.87
N ARG A 38 4.08 2.39 -5.87
CA ARG A 38 3.63 2.69 -7.25
C ARG A 38 3.76 1.49 -8.20
N GLY A 39 2.70 1.19 -8.96
CA GLY A 39 2.62 0.33 -10.17
C GLY A 39 3.41 -0.99 -10.28
N TRP A 40 2.93 -1.92 -11.10
CA TRP A 40 3.69 -3.11 -11.50
C TRP A 40 5.00 -2.69 -12.21
N GLY A 41 6.15 -3.19 -11.75
CA GLY A 41 7.46 -2.97 -12.39
C GLY A 41 8.25 -1.75 -11.92
N ASP A 42 7.77 -1.03 -10.91
CA ASP A 42 8.41 0.19 -10.41
C ASP A 42 8.93 0.03 -8.98
N THR A 43 9.79 -0.97 -8.79
CA THR A 43 10.42 -1.31 -7.49
C THR A 43 11.58 -0.38 -7.12
N ASP A 44 11.91 0.58 -8.00
CA ASP A 44 13.02 1.51 -7.81
C ASP A 44 12.51 2.91 -7.42
N ASN A 45 11.21 3.20 -7.57
CA ASN A 45 10.67 4.50 -7.20
C ASN A 45 10.20 4.57 -5.75
N VAL A 46 10.93 5.38 -4.99
CA VAL A 46 10.54 5.84 -3.66
C VAL A 46 9.41 6.86 -3.80
N THR A 47 8.23 6.51 -3.31
CA THR A 47 7.04 7.36 -3.36
C THR A 47 6.84 8.07 -2.01
N PRO A 48 6.74 9.41 -1.96
CA PRO A 48 6.37 10.11 -0.72
C PRO A 48 4.91 9.82 -0.35
N MET A 49 4.67 9.47 0.91
CA MET A 49 3.36 9.06 1.41
C MET A 49 2.68 10.16 2.24
N GLY A 50 3.42 10.78 3.16
CA GLY A 50 2.89 11.80 4.06
C GLY A 50 3.77 12.07 5.28
N VAL A 51 3.25 12.83 6.24
CA VAL A 51 3.90 13.13 7.53
C VAL A 51 3.05 12.55 8.65
N THR A 52 3.67 11.75 9.52
CA THR A 52 2.98 11.06 10.64
C THR A 52 2.46 12.04 11.71
N PRO A 53 1.27 11.79 12.31
CA PRO A 53 0.37 10.67 12.02
C PRO A 53 -0.53 10.92 10.79
N PHE A 54 -0.76 9.89 9.96
CA PHE A 54 -1.71 9.95 8.85
C PHE A 54 -2.32 8.57 8.55
N GLU A 55 -3.37 8.54 7.75
CA GLU A 55 -3.93 7.30 7.20
C GLU A 55 -3.72 7.27 5.69
N PHE A 56 -3.47 6.08 5.15
CA PHE A 56 -3.33 5.87 3.72
C PHE A 56 -4.01 4.56 3.31
N VAL A 57 -4.68 4.58 2.18
CA VAL A 57 -5.31 3.39 1.60
C VAL A 57 -4.33 2.72 0.67
N VAL A 58 -3.75 1.61 1.12
CA VAL A 58 -2.94 0.74 0.27
C VAL A 58 -3.88 -0.07 -0.59
N LYS A 59 -3.71 0.01 -1.90
CA LYS A 59 -4.44 -0.83 -2.86
C LYS A 59 -3.62 -2.09 -3.07
N ASP A 60 -4.21 -3.25 -2.78
CA ASP A 60 -3.58 -4.54 -3.06
C ASP A 60 -3.30 -4.64 -4.55
N ARG A 61 -2.15 -5.22 -4.84
CA ARG A 61 -1.77 -5.55 -6.20
C ARG A 61 -2.10 -7.00 -6.41
N ALA A 62 -2.91 -7.28 -7.43
CA ALA A 62 -2.98 -8.63 -7.97
C ALA A 62 -1.56 -9.04 -8.41
N GLY A 63 -0.94 -9.92 -7.62
CA GLY A 63 0.44 -10.35 -7.79
C GLY A 63 0.78 -11.43 -6.77
N TRP A 64 1.55 -12.44 -7.19
CA TRP A 64 1.84 -13.59 -6.34
C TRP A 64 2.57 -13.18 -5.04
N PHE A 65 3.40 -12.14 -5.11
CA PHE A 65 4.10 -11.54 -3.98
C PHE A 65 4.36 -10.05 -4.23
N SER A 66 4.01 -9.20 -3.27
CA SER A 66 4.36 -7.77 -3.24
C SER A 66 5.14 -7.46 -1.96
N GLU A 67 6.26 -6.73 -2.06
CA GLU A 67 6.97 -6.17 -0.90
C GLU A 67 6.80 -4.65 -0.90
N TYR A 68 6.41 -4.11 0.25
CA TYR A 68 6.30 -2.69 0.52
C TYR A 68 7.30 -2.32 1.62
N VAL A 69 8.20 -1.38 1.32
CA VAL A 69 9.20 -0.91 2.28
C VAL A 69 8.88 0.53 2.64
N PHE A 70 8.42 0.74 3.87
CA PHE A 70 8.13 2.07 4.39
C PHE A 70 9.30 2.59 5.20
N THR A 71 9.76 3.79 4.91
CA THR A 71 10.85 4.45 5.65
C THR A 71 10.36 5.77 6.21
N ALA A 72 10.49 5.95 7.52
CA ALA A 72 10.22 7.19 8.22
C ALA A 72 11.51 7.95 8.49
N ASN A 73 11.54 9.22 8.09
CA ASN A 73 12.67 10.13 8.26
C ASN A 73 12.26 11.35 9.07
N LYS A 74 13.10 11.74 10.03
CA LYS A 74 12.93 12.97 10.81
C LYS A 74 14.29 13.59 11.11
N GLU A 75 14.40 14.91 10.99
CA GLU A 75 15.63 15.62 11.27
C GLU A 75 16.12 15.36 12.71
N GLY A 76 17.41 15.05 12.86
CA GLY A 76 18.01 14.73 14.15
C GLY A 76 17.74 13.32 14.67
N PHE A 77 17.14 12.44 13.86
CA PHE A 77 16.89 11.04 14.17
C PHE A 77 17.40 10.13 13.05
N LYS A 78 17.76 8.89 13.40
CA LYS A 78 18.04 7.82 12.46
C LYS A 78 16.75 7.39 11.77
N PRO A 79 16.77 7.15 10.45
CA PRO A 79 15.61 6.62 9.74
C PRO A 79 15.17 5.26 10.30
N ALA A 80 13.86 5.04 10.39
CA ALA A 80 13.27 3.74 10.73
C ALA A 80 12.58 3.14 9.51
N THR A 81 12.72 1.82 9.32
CA THR A 81 12.14 1.11 8.17
C THR A 81 11.27 -0.05 8.62
N VAL A 82 10.10 -0.20 8.00
CA VAL A 82 9.18 -1.32 8.19
C VAL A 82 8.90 -1.96 6.83
N LYS A 83 9.07 -3.28 6.75
CA LYS A 83 8.76 -4.07 5.57
C LYS A 83 7.43 -4.78 5.76
N VAL A 84 6.56 -4.69 4.77
CA VAL A 84 5.30 -5.43 4.69
C VAL A 84 5.34 -6.28 3.44
N THR A 85 5.12 -7.58 3.59
CA THR A 85 4.96 -8.50 2.47
C THR A 85 3.49 -8.87 2.35
N GLU A 86 3.01 -8.91 1.12
CA GLU A 86 1.67 -9.32 0.77
C GLU A 86 1.75 -10.48 -0.22
N LYS A 87 1.10 -11.60 0.11
CA LYS A 87 0.96 -12.76 -0.77
C LYS A 87 -0.49 -12.91 -1.24
N THR A 88 -0.70 -12.79 -2.56
CA THR A 88 -1.97 -13.12 -3.21
C THR A 88 -1.92 -14.55 -3.75
N ILE A 89 -2.85 -15.41 -3.34
CA ILE A 89 -2.98 -16.77 -3.89
C ILE A 89 -3.59 -16.68 -5.30
N PRO A 90 -3.22 -17.56 -6.26
CA PRO A 90 -3.74 -17.53 -7.64
C PRO A 90 -5.27 -17.60 -7.78
N ASP A 91 -6.00 -18.00 -6.74
CA ASP A 91 -7.48 -17.99 -6.70
C ASP A 91 -8.06 -16.59 -6.39
N GLY A 92 -7.21 -15.58 -6.21
CA GLY A 92 -7.59 -14.21 -5.89
C GLY A 92 -7.74 -13.94 -4.38
N THR A 93 -7.46 -14.93 -3.53
CA THR A 93 -7.51 -14.76 -2.07
C THR A 93 -6.17 -14.21 -1.57
N SER A 94 -6.14 -12.97 -1.09
CA SER A 94 -4.98 -12.41 -0.38
C SER A 94 -4.92 -13.00 1.04
N PHE A 95 -3.80 -13.61 1.42
CA PHE A 95 -3.64 -14.25 2.73
C PHE A 95 -2.83 -13.43 3.73
N GLU A 96 -2.13 -12.38 3.28
CA GLU A 96 -1.42 -11.47 4.18
C GLU A 96 -2.18 -10.16 4.36
N PHE A 97 -2.74 -10.04 5.57
CA PHE A 97 -3.47 -8.86 6.01
C PHE A 97 -2.48 -7.71 6.16
N PHE A 98 -2.60 -6.69 5.32
CA PHE A 98 -1.86 -5.45 5.53
C PHE A 98 -2.10 -4.98 6.98
N PRO A 99 -1.06 -4.67 7.77
CA PRO A 99 -1.26 -4.26 9.15
C PRO A 99 -2.15 -3.02 9.20
N LYS A 100 -3.10 -2.98 10.14
CA LYS A 100 -3.97 -1.80 10.32
C LYS A 100 -3.19 -0.55 10.72
N THR A 101 -2.05 -0.75 11.38
CA THR A 101 -1.18 0.33 11.85
C THR A 101 0.29 -0.03 11.66
N ILE A 102 1.09 0.92 11.18
CA ILE A 102 2.54 0.87 11.11
C ILE A 102 3.09 1.95 12.04
N ASN A 103 3.82 1.52 13.06
CA ASN A 103 4.46 2.40 14.05
C ASN A 103 5.98 2.45 13.80
N PHE A 104 6.52 3.66 13.70
CA PHE A 104 7.97 3.88 13.60
C PHE A 104 8.54 4.41 14.92
N GLU A 105 9.41 3.65 15.56
CA GLU A 105 10.22 4.11 16.69
C GLU A 105 11.53 4.69 16.18
N LEU A 106 11.67 6.02 16.26
CA LEU A 106 12.86 6.73 15.78
C LEU A 106 13.88 6.88 16.91
N GLN A 107 15.14 6.56 16.59
CA GLN A 107 16.25 6.65 17.52
C GLN A 107 17.14 7.85 17.20
N LYS A 108 17.77 8.44 18.21
CA LYS A 108 18.80 9.47 17.99
C LYS A 108 20.15 8.86 17.56
#